data_AF-A0A971Y0P4-F1
#
_entry.id   AF-A0A971Y0P4-F1
#
_cell.length_a   1.000
_cell.length_b   1.000
_cell.length_c   1.000
_cell.angle_alpha   90.00
_cell.angle_beta   90.00
_cell.angle_gamma   90.00
#
_symmetry.space_group_name_H-M   'P 1'
#
loop_
_entity.id
_entity.type
_entity.pdbx_description
1 polymer ?
#
loop_
_entity_poly.entity_id
_entity_poly.type
_entity_poly.pdbx_seq_one_letter_code
_entity_poly.pdbx_strand_id
1 'polypeptide(L)'
;MNFAWRLGVKVGLVLFSLACLLILSSSPAMACTSFAVYGQEPVYGMNFDWYLPTEMKFIVTHKSISGNFESFSLLFDYEGSDSVSTVMCNGIFYSNQEQRPAPEGKSDYRELDVGEYYISQIIHEAMQTQIVLQAQGYDIGVPAIIAQYQEKKFVQTTPHGCHILVADPQGNAAIFELVDEGNEIVPIAGDFIVMTNFPNSAFKDGPYNQVSGTGAERYITAYEYIEQNLDSFDIDHAFRALKQTTQSFTRCSLVCDPLKNNVYLALNNDFKHIWRISISDKTVETWRGFDKDIKLTIPSGGITDADLMAAVAKTKRPELYWKLAIAAGAAAVMTVILIIFGPNLIWKLKLQIWKRM
;
A
#
# COMPACT_ATOMS: atom_id res chain seq x y z
N MET A 1 -18.19 33.61 47.04
CA MET A 1 -17.61 32.82 45.93
C MET A 1 -18.20 33.36 44.62
N ASN A 2 -17.39 34.09 43.86
CA ASN A 2 -17.87 35.09 42.89
C ASN A 2 -18.57 34.48 41.68
N PHE A 3 -19.62 35.15 41.19
CA PHE A 3 -20.36 34.82 39.98
C PHE A 3 -19.43 34.57 38.77
N ALA A 4 -18.35 35.36 38.67
CA ALA A 4 -17.30 35.19 37.67
C ALA A 4 -16.60 33.81 37.70
N TRP A 5 -16.38 33.23 38.89
CA TRP A 5 -15.79 31.89 39.03
C TRP A 5 -16.74 30.80 38.52
N ARG A 6 -18.03 30.92 38.85
CA ARG A 6 -19.06 29.96 38.38
C ARG A 6 -19.27 30.06 36.86
N LEU A 7 -19.14 31.25 36.28
CA LEU A 7 -19.23 31.46 34.84
C LEU A 7 -18.01 30.89 34.12
N GLY A 8 -16.80 31.12 34.64
CA GLY A 8 -15.56 30.57 34.09
C GLY A 8 -15.54 29.03 34.08
N VAL A 9 -16.00 28.39 35.16
CA VAL A 9 -16.11 26.92 35.23
C VAL A 9 -17.10 26.38 34.19
N LYS A 10 -18.24 27.04 33.99
CA LYS A 10 -19.24 26.63 32.99
C LYS A 10 -18.72 26.77 31.56
N VAL A 11 -18.07 27.89 31.23
CA VAL A 11 -17.47 28.12 29.90
C VAL A 11 -16.36 27.11 29.64
N GLY A 12 -15.50 26.84 30.63
CA GLY A 12 -14.45 25.83 30.53
C GLY A 12 -15.00 24.42 30.26
N LEU A 13 -16.09 24.03 30.95
CA LEU A 13 -16.76 22.75 30.72
C LEU A 13 -17.36 22.66 29.31
N VAL A 14 -18.00 23.71 28.81
CA VAL A 14 -18.57 23.74 27.45
C VAL A 14 -17.48 23.63 26.39
N LEU A 15 -16.38 24.39 26.52
CA LEU A 15 -15.25 24.33 25.59
C LEU A 15 -14.57 22.96 25.62
N PHE A 16 -14.41 22.36 26.81
CA PHE A 16 -13.88 21.00 26.96
C PHE A 16 -14.79 19.96 26.29
N SER A 17 -16.11 20.04 26.51
CA SER A 17 -17.07 19.13 25.86
C SER A 17 -17.09 19.29 24.35
N LEU A 18 -17.00 20.52 23.82
CA LEU A 18 -16.89 20.78 22.38
C LEU A 18 -15.59 20.22 21.80
N ALA A 19 -14.45 20.42 22.48
CA ALA A 19 -13.17 19.85 22.06
C ALA A 19 -13.21 18.32 22.07
N CYS A 20 -13.79 17.70 23.11
CA CYS A 20 -13.99 16.25 23.16
C CYS A 20 -14.90 15.76 22.03
N LEU A 21 -16.01 16.45 21.75
CA LEU A 21 -16.90 16.09 20.63
C LEU A 21 -16.19 16.19 19.28
N LEU A 22 -15.37 17.22 19.07
CA LEU A 22 -14.58 17.37 17.85
C LEU A 22 -13.55 16.25 17.70
N ILE A 23 -12.83 15.90 18.77
CA ILE A 23 -11.87 14.78 18.79
C ILE A 23 -12.58 13.43 18.59
N LEU A 24 -13.76 13.24 19.20
CA LEU A 24 -14.53 12.01 19.04
C LEU A 24 -15.20 11.92 17.66
N SER A 25 -15.39 13.04 16.97
CA SER A 25 -15.90 13.11 15.60
C SER A 25 -14.81 12.96 14.53
N SER A 26 -13.53 13.01 14.89
CA SER A 26 -12.45 12.81 13.93
C SER A 26 -12.25 11.32 13.67
N SER A 27 -12.87 10.81 12.61
CA SER A 27 -12.56 9.48 12.07
C SER A 27 -11.23 9.53 11.31
N PRO A 28 -10.33 8.55 11.48
CA PRO A 28 -9.15 8.45 10.63
C PRO A 28 -9.59 8.35 9.17
N ALA A 29 -9.06 9.22 8.32
CA ALA A 29 -9.30 9.15 6.88
C ALA A 29 -8.44 8.04 6.26
N MET A 30 -8.96 7.31 5.27
CA MET A 30 -8.21 6.28 4.54
C MET A 30 -7.31 6.96 3.52
N ALA A 31 -6.27 7.59 4.05
CA ALA A 31 -5.67 8.71 3.38
C ALA A 31 -4.35 8.30 2.71
N CYS A 32 -4.42 7.80 1.49
CA CYS A 32 -3.25 7.29 0.73
C CYS A 32 -2.33 8.41 0.20
N THR A 33 -1.07 8.09 -0.09
CA THR A 33 -0.13 8.97 -0.83
C THR A 33 0.29 8.24 -2.11
N SER A 34 0.30 8.90 -3.26
CA SER A 34 0.96 8.39 -4.47
C SER A 34 1.78 9.46 -5.19
N PHE A 35 2.71 9.03 -6.01
CA PHE A 35 3.52 9.93 -6.85
C PHE A 35 4.02 9.24 -8.11
N ALA A 36 4.36 10.06 -9.10
CA ALA A 36 5.19 9.68 -10.23
C ALA A 36 6.35 10.68 -10.36
N VAL A 37 7.58 10.17 -10.47
CA VAL A 37 8.81 10.96 -10.51
C VAL A 37 9.61 10.57 -11.74
N TYR A 38 10.07 11.56 -12.48
CA TYR A 38 10.84 11.45 -13.71
C TYR A 38 12.23 12.07 -13.51
N GLY A 39 13.01 11.48 -12.60
CA GLY A 39 14.40 11.84 -12.38
C GLY A 39 15.30 11.21 -13.46
N GLN A 40 16.24 10.36 -13.06
CA GLN A 40 17.08 9.61 -14.01
C GLN A 40 16.29 8.54 -14.79
N GLU A 41 15.41 7.84 -14.08
CA GLU A 41 14.46 6.86 -14.62
C GLU A 41 13.07 7.16 -14.02
N PRO A 42 11.97 6.85 -14.73
CA PRO A 42 10.63 6.94 -14.18
C PRO A 42 10.47 5.99 -12.98
N VAL A 43 9.99 6.52 -11.85
CA VAL A 43 9.67 5.74 -10.64
C VAL A 43 8.32 6.20 -10.10
N TYR A 44 7.45 5.24 -9.82
CA TYR A 44 6.12 5.52 -9.26
C TYR A 44 5.99 4.91 -7.88
N GLY A 45 5.22 5.54 -7.00
CA GLY A 45 5.06 5.05 -5.63
C GLY A 45 3.65 5.23 -5.11
N MET A 46 3.26 4.35 -4.19
CA MET A 46 2.00 4.48 -3.46
C MET A 46 2.08 3.87 -2.05
N ASN A 47 1.56 4.60 -1.06
CA ASN A 47 1.12 4.05 0.21
C ASN A 47 -0.34 3.65 0.09
N PHE A 48 -0.64 2.38 0.40
CA PHE A 48 -1.99 1.87 0.56
C PHE A 48 -2.36 1.88 2.05
N ASP A 49 -3.21 2.85 2.40
CA ASP A 49 -3.60 3.16 3.77
C ASP A 49 -5.02 2.69 4.04
N TRP A 50 -5.13 1.56 4.75
CA TRP A 50 -6.40 0.89 5.03
C TRP A 50 -6.46 0.41 6.47
N TYR A 51 -7.40 0.94 7.26
CA TYR A 51 -7.46 0.66 8.70
C TYR A 51 -8.11 -0.69 9.03
N LEU A 52 -8.93 -1.24 8.13
CA LEU A 52 -9.49 -2.58 8.33
C LEU A 52 -8.42 -3.64 8.05
N PRO A 53 -8.40 -4.75 8.80
CA PRO A 53 -7.49 -5.87 8.56
C PRO A 53 -7.97 -6.70 7.37
N THR A 54 -7.95 -6.10 6.17
CA THR A 54 -8.28 -6.76 4.92
C THR A 54 -7.06 -7.49 4.37
N GLU A 55 -7.28 -8.63 3.72
CA GLU A 55 -6.23 -9.36 3.01
C GLU A 55 -5.90 -8.62 1.71
N MET A 56 -4.61 -8.43 1.45
CA MET A 56 -4.14 -7.83 0.21
C MET A 56 -3.72 -8.94 -0.75
N LYS A 57 -4.14 -8.83 -2.00
CA LYS A 57 -3.89 -9.81 -3.05
C LYS A 57 -3.14 -9.16 -4.20
N PHE A 58 -1.99 -9.72 -4.54
CA PHE A 58 -1.11 -9.27 -5.61
C PHE A 58 -1.32 -10.17 -6.83
N ILE A 59 -1.91 -9.63 -7.89
CA ILE A 59 -2.20 -10.39 -9.12
C ILE A 59 -1.25 -9.97 -10.22
N VAL A 60 -0.69 -10.95 -10.93
CA VAL A 60 0.01 -10.73 -12.19
C VAL A 60 -0.73 -11.46 -13.32
N THR A 61 -1.18 -10.71 -14.32
CA THR A 61 -1.91 -11.23 -15.47
C THR A 61 -1.07 -11.07 -16.73
N HIS A 62 -0.99 -12.14 -17.52
CA HIS A 62 -0.58 -12.04 -18.93
C HIS A 62 -1.73 -12.45 -19.81
N LYS A 63 -2.07 -11.64 -20.82
CA LYS A 63 -3.02 -11.99 -21.87
C LYS A 63 -2.31 -11.92 -23.21
N SER A 64 -2.45 -12.99 -23.99
CA SER A 64 -1.89 -13.13 -25.33
C SER A 64 -3.01 -13.34 -26.36
N ILE A 65 -4.10 -12.59 -26.26
CA ILE A 65 -5.22 -12.73 -27.20
C ILE A 65 -4.87 -12.10 -28.56
N SER A 66 -4.00 -11.09 -28.58
CA SER A 66 -3.53 -10.46 -29.83
C SER A 66 -2.27 -9.56 -29.67
N GLY A 67 -1.61 -9.60 -28.51
CA GLY A 67 -0.37 -8.88 -28.17
C GLY A 67 0.10 -9.33 -26.79
N ASN A 68 1.30 -8.92 -26.34
CA ASN A 68 1.79 -9.21 -24.99
C ASN A 68 1.23 -8.16 -24.01
N PHE A 69 0.07 -8.44 -23.42
CA PHE A 69 -0.45 -7.63 -22.33
C PHE A 69 0.02 -8.20 -21.00
N GLU A 70 0.77 -7.41 -20.23
CA GLU A 70 1.23 -7.77 -18.90
C GLU A 70 0.73 -6.73 -17.89
N SER A 71 0.18 -7.20 -16.77
CA SER A 71 -0.29 -6.31 -15.72
C SER A 71 -0.04 -6.85 -14.33
N PHE A 72 0.23 -5.94 -13.41
CA PHE A 72 0.16 -6.12 -11.96
C PHE A 72 -1.07 -5.40 -11.42
N SER A 73 -1.70 -5.96 -10.39
CA SER A 73 -2.76 -5.30 -9.64
C SER A 73 -2.66 -5.61 -8.14
N LEU A 74 -2.76 -4.58 -7.31
CA LEU A 74 -3.03 -4.69 -5.88
C LEU A 74 -4.54 -4.66 -5.67
N LEU A 75 -5.10 -5.79 -5.25
CA LEU A 75 -6.49 -5.94 -4.86
C LEU A 75 -6.62 -6.05 -3.34
N PHE A 76 -7.76 -5.62 -2.82
CA PHE A 76 -8.14 -5.79 -1.42
C PHE A 76 -9.64 -6.06 -1.32
N ASP A 77 -10.05 -6.79 -0.28
CA ASP A 77 -11.48 -7.00 -0.02
C ASP A 77 -12.10 -5.72 0.54
N TYR A 78 -13.12 -5.25 -0.16
CA TYR A 78 -13.97 -4.14 0.19
C TYR A 78 -15.43 -4.60 0.14
N GLU A 79 -16.04 -4.71 1.32
CA GLU A 79 -17.45 -5.12 1.48
C GLU A 79 -17.81 -6.45 0.79
N GLY A 80 -16.87 -7.40 0.74
CA GLY A 80 -17.07 -8.70 0.09
C GLY A 80 -16.79 -8.70 -1.41
N SER A 81 -16.17 -7.64 -1.94
CA SER A 81 -15.78 -7.49 -3.34
C SER A 81 -14.32 -7.07 -3.49
N ASP A 82 -13.63 -7.60 -4.51
CA ASP A 82 -12.26 -7.21 -4.81
C ASP A 82 -12.25 -5.77 -5.38
N SER A 83 -11.65 -4.83 -4.64
CA SER A 83 -11.39 -3.46 -5.08
C SER A 83 -9.94 -3.28 -5.53
N VAL A 84 -9.73 -2.43 -6.53
CA VAL A 84 -8.39 -2.15 -7.10
C VAL A 84 -7.83 -0.87 -6.46
N SER A 85 -6.62 -0.98 -5.91
CA SER A 85 -5.88 0.17 -5.39
C SER A 85 -4.81 0.67 -6.35
N THR A 86 -4.06 -0.25 -6.95
CA THR A 86 -2.94 0.08 -7.83
C THR A 86 -2.87 -0.89 -8.98
N VAL A 87 -2.57 -0.37 -10.17
CA VAL A 87 -2.28 -1.16 -11.37
C VAL A 87 -0.99 -0.67 -11.99
N MET A 88 -0.18 -1.60 -12.48
CA MET A 88 0.83 -1.29 -13.49
C MET A 88 0.60 -2.22 -14.68
N CYS A 89 0.35 -1.68 -15.87
CA CYS A 89 0.16 -2.47 -17.08
C CYS A 89 0.99 -1.90 -18.23
N ASN A 90 1.86 -2.74 -18.79
CA ASN A 90 2.80 -2.35 -19.85
C ASN A 90 3.51 -1.00 -19.60
N GLY A 91 3.96 -0.81 -18.36
CA GLY A 91 4.67 0.40 -17.91
C GLY A 91 3.78 1.57 -17.48
N ILE A 92 2.47 1.54 -17.75
CA ILE A 92 1.53 2.56 -17.28
C ILE A 92 1.08 2.24 -15.88
N PHE A 93 1.21 3.23 -15.00
CA PHE A 93 0.79 3.17 -13.61
C PHE A 93 -0.55 3.85 -13.41
N TYR A 94 -1.40 3.22 -12.60
CA TYR A 94 -2.64 3.80 -12.10
C TYR A 94 -2.68 3.64 -10.58
N SER A 95 -3.00 4.72 -9.88
CA SER A 95 -3.30 4.72 -8.45
C SER A 95 -4.73 5.22 -8.25
N ASN A 96 -5.57 4.41 -7.63
CA ASN A 96 -6.93 4.77 -7.22
C ASN A 96 -6.93 5.05 -5.72
N GLN A 97 -7.26 6.28 -5.34
CA GLN A 97 -7.19 6.74 -3.95
C GLN A 97 -8.46 7.49 -3.57
N GLU A 98 -8.82 7.48 -2.29
CA GLU A 98 -9.98 8.21 -1.78
C GLU A 98 -9.78 9.72 -1.98
N GLN A 99 -10.79 10.41 -2.52
CA GLN A 99 -10.82 11.87 -2.62
C GLN A 99 -11.71 12.45 -1.51
N ARG A 100 -11.23 13.46 -0.78
CA ARG A 100 -11.94 14.14 0.31
C ARG A 100 -11.70 15.67 0.32
N PRO A 101 -12.75 16.48 0.18
CA PRO A 101 -14.13 16.08 -0.07
C PRO A 101 -14.29 15.46 -1.47
N ALA A 102 -15.28 14.59 -1.59
CA ALA A 102 -15.77 14.10 -2.87
C ALA A 102 -17.14 14.71 -3.15
N PRO A 103 -17.45 15.08 -4.40
CA PRO A 103 -18.81 15.42 -4.81
C PRO A 103 -19.77 14.26 -4.56
N GLU A 104 -21.07 14.56 -4.54
CA GLU A 104 -22.12 13.54 -4.43
C GLU A 104 -22.00 12.51 -5.56
N GLY A 105 -22.01 11.23 -5.19
CA GLY A 105 -21.91 10.12 -6.13
C GLY A 105 -23.21 9.37 -6.30
N LYS A 106 -23.19 8.38 -7.19
CA LYS A 106 -24.28 7.42 -7.41
C LYS A 106 -23.92 6.06 -6.81
N SER A 107 -24.92 5.31 -6.35
CA SER A 107 -24.68 4.02 -5.66
C SER A 107 -24.82 2.80 -6.56
N ASP A 108 -25.49 2.97 -7.71
CA ASP A 108 -25.83 1.89 -8.62
C ASP A 108 -25.58 2.31 -10.07
N TYR A 109 -25.08 1.40 -10.90
CA TYR A 109 -24.89 1.62 -12.34
C TYR A 109 -26.18 2.01 -13.06
N ARG A 110 -27.34 1.60 -12.55
CA ARG A 110 -28.66 1.94 -13.10
C ARG A 110 -29.03 3.41 -12.89
N GLU A 111 -28.33 4.12 -12.02
CA GLU A 111 -28.52 5.55 -11.78
C GLU A 111 -27.74 6.41 -12.79
N LEU A 112 -26.77 5.85 -13.53
CA LEU A 112 -25.98 6.60 -14.49
C LEU A 112 -26.84 7.09 -15.66
N ASP A 113 -26.70 8.37 -15.99
CA ASP A 113 -27.28 8.94 -17.20
C ASP A 113 -26.47 8.50 -18.44
N VAL A 114 -27.07 8.63 -19.62
CA VAL A 114 -26.37 8.31 -20.88
C VAL A 114 -25.13 9.18 -21.02
N GLY A 115 -23.96 8.55 -21.15
CA GLY A 115 -22.67 9.23 -21.28
C GLY A 115 -21.97 9.52 -19.95
N GLU A 116 -22.53 9.09 -18.83
CA GLU A 116 -21.86 9.10 -17.54
C GLU A 116 -21.06 7.82 -17.29
N TYR A 117 -19.93 7.98 -16.59
CA TYR A 117 -19.01 6.91 -16.24
C TYR A 117 -18.60 7.07 -14.78
N TYR A 118 -18.53 5.98 -14.02
CA TYR A 118 -17.86 6.06 -12.73
C TYR A 118 -16.38 6.29 -12.96
N ILE A 119 -15.78 7.24 -12.24
CA ILE A 119 -14.34 7.52 -12.36
C ILE A 119 -13.50 6.25 -12.10
N SER A 120 -13.91 5.40 -11.16
CA SER A 120 -13.26 4.12 -10.85
C SER A 120 -13.19 3.16 -12.06
N GLN A 121 -14.06 3.30 -13.06
CA GLN A 121 -14.05 2.47 -14.27
C GLN A 121 -12.93 2.83 -15.24
N ILE A 122 -12.34 4.03 -15.14
CA ILE A 122 -11.30 4.51 -16.08
C ILE A 122 -10.15 3.51 -16.15
N ILE A 123 -9.70 2.97 -15.01
CA ILE A 123 -8.59 2.01 -14.97
C ILE A 123 -8.93 0.76 -15.81
N HIS A 124 -10.11 0.17 -15.58
CA HIS A 124 -10.53 -1.03 -16.30
C HIS A 124 -10.74 -0.77 -17.80
N GLU A 125 -11.43 0.31 -18.16
CA GLU A 125 -11.69 0.67 -19.56
C GLU A 125 -10.40 1.04 -20.31
N ALA A 126 -9.47 1.73 -19.67
CA ALA A 126 -8.17 2.07 -20.26
C ALA A 126 -7.33 0.80 -20.48
N MET A 127 -7.32 -0.13 -19.53
CA MET A 127 -6.66 -1.43 -19.71
C MET A 127 -7.25 -2.24 -20.87
N GLN A 128 -8.58 -2.31 -21.01
CA GLN A 128 -9.21 -2.99 -22.16
C GLN A 128 -8.82 -2.31 -23.48
N THR A 129 -8.84 -0.99 -23.50
CA THR A 129 -8.44 -0.19 -24.67
C THR A 129 -6.99 -0.47 -25.05
N GLN A 130 -6.08 -0.56 -24.06
CA GLN A 130 -4.69 -0.93 -24.26
C GLN A 130 -4.52 -2.30 -24.88
N ILE A 131 -5.23 -3.31 -24.37
CA ILE A 131 -5.19 -4.67 -24.94
C ILE A 131 -5.55 -4.64 -26.43
N VAL A 132 -6.61 -3.91 -26.80
CA VAL A 132 -7.10 -3.85 -28.18
C VAL A 132 -6.15 -3.08 -29.10
N LEU A 133 -5.64 -1.93 -28.67
CA LEU A 133 -4.81 -1.07 -29.52
C LEU A 133 -3.36 -1.57 -29.61
N GLN A 134 -2.79 -2.14 -28.55
CA GLN A 134 -1.46 -2.78 -28.62
C GLN A 134 -1.47 -3.99 -29.55
N ALA A 135 -2.57 -4.72 -29.58
CA ALA A 135 -2.78 -5.79 -30.55
C ALA A 135 -2.80 -5.32 -32.02
N GLN A 136 -3.02 -4.02 -32.23
CA GLN A 136 -2.98 -3.37 -33.54
C GLN A 136 -1.64 -2.65 -33.78
N GLY A 137 -0.67 -2.76 -32.85
CA GLY A 137 0.64 -2.15 -32.95
C GLY A 137 0.70 -0.69 -32.48
N TYR A 138 -0.34 -0.17 -31.81
CA TYR A 138 -0.32 1.16 -31.23
C TYR A 138 0.14 1.12 -29.78
N ASP A 139 1.10 1.99 -29.45
CA ASP A 139 1.41 2.29 -28.06
C ASP A 139 0.47 3.39 -27.56
N ILE A 140 -0.03 3.24 -26.34
CA ILE A 140 -0.95 4.20 -25.71
C ILE A 140 -0.24 4.71 -24.48
N GLY A 141 0.09 6.00 -24.47
CA GLY A 141 0.54 6.72 -23.28
C GLY A 141 -0.61 7.47 -22.58
N VAL A 142 -0.26 8.18 -21.52
CA VAL A 142 -1.17 9.08 -20.79
C VAL A 142 -1.83 10.13 -21.70
N PRO A 143 -1.17 10.75 -22.70
CA PRO A 143 -1.85 11.71 -23.58
C PRO A 143 -3.05 11.12 -24.33
N ALA A 144 -2.95 9.86 -24.77
CA ALA A 144 -4.06 9.18 -25.43
C ALA A 144 -5.18 8.81 -24.45
N ILE A 145 -4.85 8.46 -23.21
CA ILE A 145 -5.82 8.25 -22.13
C ILE A 145 -6.56 9.57 -21.86
N ILE A 146 -5.84 10.69 -21.67
CA ILE A 146 -6.48 12.00 -21.48
C ILE A 146 -7.43 12.32 -22.64
N ALA A 147 -6.99 12.16 -23.89
CA ALA A 147 -7.82 12.42 -25.07
C ALA A 147 -9.10 11.58 -25.11
N GLN A 148 -9.05 10.33 -24.61
CA GLN A 148 -10.20 9.43 -24.56
C GLN A 148 -11.24 9.82 -23.50
N TYR A 149 -10.80 10.42 -22.38
CA TYR A 149 -11.64 10.63 -21.20
C TYR A 149 -11.97 12.10 -20.91
N GLN A 150 -11.26 13.08 -21.49
CA GLN A 150 -11.45 14.51 -21.19
C GLN A 150 -12.87 15.03 -21.50
N GLU A 151 -13.54 14.47 -22.51
CA GLU A 151 -14.91 14.86 -22.92
C GLU A 151 -16.00 14.01 -22.26
N LYS A 152 -15.64 12.97 -21.51
CA LYS A 152 -16.63 12.12 -20.82
C LYS A 152 -17.13 12.84 -19.57
N LYS A 153 -18.31 12.50 -19.06
CA LYS A 153 -18.79 12.98 -17.76
C LYS A 153 -18.52 11.91 -16.71
N PHE A 154 -17.72 12.22 -15.69
CA PHE A 154 -17.50 11.28 -14.59
C PHE A 154 -18.56 11.44 -13.50
N VAL A 155 -18.72 10.39 -12.71
CA VAL A 155 -19.53 10.37 -11.49
C VAL A 155 -18.76 9.63 -10.39
N GLN A 156 -18.88 10.08 -9.14
CA GLN A 156 -18.33 9.37 -7.98
C GLN A 156 -19.19 8.16 -7.62
N THR A 157 -18.60 7.15 -6.98
CA THR A 157 -19.38 6.07 -6.35
C THR A 157 -19.69 6.46 -4.90
N THR A 158 -20.97 6.47 -4.50
CA THR A 158 -21.34 6.74 -3.09
C THR A 158 -21.16 5.48 -2.24
N PRO A 159 -20.67 5.56 -0.99
CA PRO A 159 -20.39 6.78 -0.22
C PRO A 159 -18.94 7.30 -0.29
N HIS A 160 -18.09 6.75 -1.16
CA HIS A 160 -16.66 7.07 -1.21
C HIS A 160 -16.23 7.54 -2.59
N GLY A 161 -15.92 8.82 -2.71
CA GLY A 161 -15.31 9.32 -3.94
C GLY A 161 -13.84 8.96 -4.05
N CYS A 162 -13.37 8.83 -5.28
CA CYS A 162 -11.98 8.61 -5.60
C CYS A 162 -11.46 9.58 -6.67
N HIS A 163 -10.14 9.63 -6.77
CA HIS A 163 -9.42 10.22 -7.88
C HIS A 163 -8.28 9.29 -8.31
N ILE A 164 -7.82 9.47 -9.54
CA ILE A 164 -6.88 8.55 -10.17
C ILE A 164 -5.65 9.29 -10.63
N LEU A 165 -4.48 8.90 -10.12
CA LEU A 165 -3.19 9.28 -10.70
C LEU A 165 -2.84 8.26 -11.78
N VAL A 166 -2.56 8.72 -12.99
CA VAL A 166 -2.02 7.91 -14.09
C VAL A 166 -0.67 8.45 -14.54
N ALA A 167 0.27 7.55 -14.85
CA ALA A 167 1.62 7.90 -15.29
C ALA A 167 2.15 6.91 -16.33
N ASP A 168 2.84 7.39 -17.36
CA ASP A 168 3.53 6.56 -18.36
C ASP A 168 5.05 6.71 -18.30
N PRO A 169 5.83 5.75 -18.87
CA PRO A 169 7.29 5.79 -18.83
C PRO A 169 7.91 6.93 -19.64
N GLN A 170 7.12 7.65 -20.45
CA GLN A 170 7.60 8.70 -21.35
C GLN A 170 7.64 10.09 -20.68
N GLY A 171 7.31 10.19 -19.39
CA GLY A 171 7.31 11.47 -18.67
C GLY A 171 5.94 12.11 -18.53
N ASN A 172 4.86 11.46 -19.00
CA ASN A 172 3.53 12.03 -18.89
C ASN A 172 2.79 11.43 -17.70
N ALA A 173 2.20 12.30 -16.89
CA ALA A 173 1.29 11.90 -15.82
C ALA A 173 0.14 12.88 -15.69
N ALA A 174 -0.97 12.44 -15.12
CA ALA A 174 -2.12 13.28 -14.83
C ALA A 174 -2.95 12.71 -13.67
N ILE A 175 -3.65 13.60 -12.98
CA ILE A 175 -4.63 13.27 -11.96
C ILE A 175 -6.02 13.54 -12.50
N PHE A 176 -6.88 12.53 -12.45
CA PHE A 176 -8.29 12.60 -12.83
C PHE A 176 -9.12 12.76 -11.57
N GLU A 177 -9.91 13.83 -11.49
CA GLU A 177 -10.70 14.21 -10.33
C GLU A 177 -12.12 14.58 -10.72
N LEU A 178 -13.02 14.53 -9.73
CA LEU A 178 -14.29 15.24 -9.81
C LEU A 178 -14.32 16.37 -8.79
N VAL A 179 -14.76 17.52 -9.25
CA VAL A 179 -15.09 18.69 -8.45
C VAL A 179 -16.55 19.06 -8.71
N ASP A 180 -17.09 20.03 -7.95
CA ASP A 180 -18.51 20.40 -8.04
C ASP A 180 -18.94 20.83 -9.46
N GLU A 181 -18.02 21.37 -10.25
CA GLU A 181 -18.27 21.89 -11.61
C GLU A 181 -18.06 20.84 -12.72
N GLY A 182 -17.70 19.59 -12.38
CA GLY A 182 -17.48 18.51 -13.33
C GLY A 182 -16.14 17.80 -13.14
N ASN A 183 -15.55 17.34 -14.25
CA ASN A 183 -14.27 16.65 -14.20
C ASN A 183 -13.13 17.66 -14.24
N GLU A 184 -12.05 17.35 -13.53
CA GLU A 184 -10.78 18.03 -13.69
C GLU A 184 -9.71 16.98 -14.05
N ILE A 185 -8.86 17.33 -15.00
CA ILE A 185 -7.66 16.56 -15.35
C ILE A 185 -6.48 17.48 -15.11
N VAL A 186 -5.69 17.16 -14.09
CA VAL A 186 -4.51 17.93 -13.70
C VAL A 186 -3.28 17.23 -14.27
N PRO A 187 -2.75 17.67 -15.43
CA PRO A 187 -1.52 17.11 -15.96
C PRO A 187 -0.34 17.45 -15.05
N ILE A 188 0.71 16.64 -15.10
CA ILE A 188 1.99 16.93 -14.48
C ILE A 188 2.53 18.29 -14.92
N ALA A 189 3.09 19.03 -13.96
CA ALA A 189 3.83 20.25 -14.18
C ALA A 189 5.27 20.04 -13.68
N GLY A 190 6.22 19.84 -14.61
CA GLY A 190 7.63 19.55 -14.29
C GLY A 190 7.94 18.06 -14.28
N ASP A 191 8.90 17.66 -13.45
CA ASP A 191 9.49 16.32 -13.48
C ASP A 191 8.84 15.34 -12.49
N PHE A 192 7.87 15.77 -11.69
CA PHE A 192 7.11 14.86 -10.83
C PHE A 192 5.71 15.38 -10.52
N ILE A 193 4.84 14.47 -10.06
CA ILE A 193 3.49 14.76 -9.56
C ILE A 193 3.21 13.94 -8.31
N VAL A 194 2.51 14.54 -7.35
CA VAL A 194 2.09 13.90 -6.09
C VAL A 194 0.57 13.97 -5.99
N MET A 195 -0.06 12.91 -5.54
CA MET A 195 -1.50 12.86 -5.23
C MET A 195 -1.68 12.36 -3.79
N THR A 196 -2.57 12.99 -3.03
CA THR A 196 -2.98 12.49 -1.72
C THR A 196 -4.47 12.27 -1.66
N ASN A 197 -5.24 12.99 -0.82
CA ASN A 197 -6.67 12.76 -0.68
C ASN A 197 -7.48 14.04 -0.69
N PHE A 198 -6.88 15.17 -1.06
CA PHE A 198 -7.63 16.37 -1.41
C PHE A 198 -7.67 16.48 -2.94
N PRO A 199 -8.66 17.19 -3.52
CA PRO A 199 -8.66 17.46 -4.96
C PRO A 199 -7.51 18.41 -5.32
N ASN A 200 -6.50 17.92 -6.02
CA ASN A 200 -5.33 18.67 -6.47
C ASN A 200 -5.71 19.87 -7.35
N SER A 201 -6.76 19.72 -8.16
CA SER A 201 -7.31 20.78 -9.01
C SER A 201 -7.70 22.05 -8.23
N ALA A 202 -8.08 21.94 -6.96
CA ALA A 202 -8.42 23.08 -6.10
C ALA A 202 -7.21 23.98 -5.77
N PHE A 203 -5.99 23.50 -6.00
CA PHE A 203 -4.74 24.21 -5.68
C PHE A 203 -3.82 24.37 -6.88
N LYS A 204 -4.29 24.10 -8.12
CA LYS A 204 -3.46 24.07 -9.34
C LYS A 204 -2.75 25.40 -9.66
N ASP A 205 -3.30 26.52 -9.22
CA ASP A 205 -2.74 27.87 -9.43
C ASP A 205 -1.94 28.40 -8.22
N GLY A 206 -1.84 27.60 -7.15
CA GLY A 206 -1.15 27.97 -5.91
C GLY A 206 0.21 27.29 -5.75
N PRO A 207 1.03 27.72 -4.78
CA PRO A 207 2.26 27.02 -4.43
C PRO A 207 1.95 25.70 -3.71
N TYR A 208 2.82 24.70 -3.91
CA TYR A 208 2.63 23.34 -3.37
C TYR A 208 2.45 23.30 -1.83
N ASN A 209 2.99 24.28 -1.11
CA ASN A 209 2.95 24.36 0.34
C ASN A 209 1.75 25.17 0.90
N GLN A 210 0.83 25.61 0.04
CA GLN A 210 -0.43 26.26 0.44
C GLN A 210 -1.65 25.38 0.14
N VAL A 211 -1.46 24.06 0.18
CA VAL A 211 -2.55 23.08 0.09
C VAL A 211 -3.21 22.86 1.45
N SER A 212 -4.47 22.44 1.45
CA SER A 212 -5.21 22.11 2.67
C SER A 212 -6.19 20.96 2.42
N GLY A 213 -6.69 20.37 3.50
CA GLY A 213 -7.60 19.21 3.44
C GLY A 213 -6.91 17.89 3.77
N THR A 214 -7.59 16.79 3.47
CA THR A 214 -7.16 15.44 3.86
C THR A 214 -5.87 15.07 3.12
N GLY A 215 -4.78 14.86 3.87
CA GLY A 215 -3.49 14.49 3.29
C GLY A 215 -2.57 15.64 2.89
N ALA A 216 -2.95 16.90 3.14
CA ALA A 216 -2.12 18.07 2.84
C ALA A 216 -0.68 17.98 3.41
N GLU A 217 -0.52 17.58 4.67
CA GLU A 217 0.81 17.42 5.29
C GLU A 217 1.65 16.34 4.58
N ARG A 218 1.03 15.21 4.22
CA ARG A 218 1.71 14.13 3.47
C ARG A 218 2.07 14.57 2.07
N TYR A 219 1.21 15.35 1.41
CA TYR A 219 1.49 15.92 0.10
C TYR A 219 2.73 16.81 0.16
N ILE A 220 2.77 17.77 1.09
CA ILE A 220 3.91 18.69 1.26
C ILE A 220 5.18 17.89 1.59
N THR A 221 5.09 16.93 2.51
CA THR A 221 6.22 16.08 2.91
C THR A 221 6.79 15.28 1.73
N ALA A 222 5.92 14.65 0.93
CA ALA A 222 6.36 13.91 -0.26
C ALA A 222 6.95 14.88 -1.30
N TYR A 223 6.30 16.00 -1.55
CA TYR A 223 6.72 17.00 -2.52
C TYR A 223 8.12 17.53 -2.20
N GLU A 224 8.34 18.02 -0.98
CA GLU A 224 9.62 18.57 -0.54
C GLU A 224 10.73 17.51 -0.59
N TYR A 225 10.44 16.28 -0.18
CA TYR A 225 11.42 15.20 -0.22
C TYR A 225 11.80 14.83 -1.66
N ILE A 226 10.82 14.73 -2.56
CA ILE A 226 11.06 14.42 -3.97
C ILE A 226 11.86 15.55 -4.61
N GLU A 227 11.44 16.80 -4.44
CA GLU A 227 12.10 17.99 -5.00
C GLU A 227 13.59 18.06 -4.59
N GLN A 228 13.89 17.83 -3.31
CA GLN A 228 15.27 17.87 -2.79
C GLN A 228 16.17 16.74 -3.29
N ASN A 229 15.59 15.67 -3.85
CA ASN A 229 16.31 14.45 -4.24
C ASN A 229 16.05 14.06 -5.70
N LEU A 230 15.50 14.96 -6.52
CA LEU A 230 15.02 14.67 -7.87
C LEU A 230 16.11 14.07 -8.78
N ASP A 231 17.30 14.67 -8.78
CA ASP A 231 18.44 14.27 -9.64
C ASP A 231 18.95 12.85 -9.36
N SER A 232 18.69 12.33 -8.16
CA SER A 232 19.10 10.99 -7.72
C SER A 232 17.91 10.13 -7.31
N PHE A 233 16.70 10.48 -7.77
CA PHE A 233 15.49 9.80 -7.32
C PHE A 233 15.41 8.40 -7.92
N ASP A 234 15.56 7.40 -7.06
CA ASP A 234 15.55 5.98 -7.39
C ASP A 234 14.55 5.21 -6.50
N ILE A 235 14.57 3.87 -6.57
CA ILE A 235 13.72 3.00 -5.75
C ILE A 235 13.91 3.24 -4.24
N ASP A 236 15.12 3.57 -3.81
CA ASP A 236 15.41 3.83 -2.40
C ASP A 236 14.86 5.18 -1.95
N HIS A 237 15.01 6.23 -2.78
CA HIS A 237 14.37 7.52 -2.52
C HIS A 237 12.84 7.40 -2.55
N ALA A 238 12.26 6.62 -3.46
CA ALA A 238 10.83 6.35 -3.48
C ALA A 238 10.34 5.73 -2.16
N PHE A 239 11.02 4.68 -1.66
CA PHE A 239 10.65 4.11 -0.35
C PHE A 239 10.85 5.07 0.82
N ARG A 240 11.86 5.96 0.78
CA ARG A 240 12.05 6.98 1.82
C ARG A 240 10.97 8.05 1.78
N ALA A 241 10.51 8.46 0.61
CA ALA A 241 9.37 9.37 0.43
C ALA A 241 8.08 8.75 0.98
N LEU A 242 7.81 7.49 0.61
CA LEU A 242 6.68 6.73 1.12
C LEU A 242 6.74 6.55 2.63
N LYS A 243 7.91 6.21 3.18
CA LYS A 243 8.11 6.06 4.63
C LYS A 243 7.80 7.33 5.42
N GLN A 244 8.10 8.50 4.88
CA GLN A 244 7.82 9.78 5.56
C GLN A 244 6.34 10.15 5.52
N THR A 245 5.57 9.52 4.65
CA THR A 245 4.14 9.78 4.47
C THR A 245 3.28 8.60 4.90
N THR A 246 3.82 7.65 5.66
CA THR A 246 3.03 6.54 6.19
C THR A 246 2.18 6.97 7.37
N GLN A 247 1.15 6.17 7.59
CA GLN A 247 0.28 6.22 8.74
C GLN A 247 0.44 4.93 9.54
N SER A 248 -0.06 4.91 10.78
CA SER A 248 0.01 3.72 11.63
C SER A 248 -0.72 2.50 11.01
N PHE A 249 -1.61 2.75 10.07
CA PHE A 249 -2.40 1.75 9.33
C PHE A 249 -1.99 1.61 7.86
N THR A 250 -0.82 2.10 7.45
CA THR A 250 -0.26 1.75 6.13
C THR A 250 -0.02 0.25 6.04
N ARG A 251 -0.75 -0.40 5.13
CA ARG A 251 -0.71 -1.86 4.95
C ARG A 251 0.37 -2.26 3.97
N CYS A 252 0.55 -1.48 2.92
CA CYS A 252 1.55 -1.71 1.88
C CYS A 252 2.09 -0.39 1.35
N SER A 253 3.41 -0.30 1.21
CA SER A 253 4.07 0.74 0.42
C SER A 253 4.68 0.06 -0.80
N LEU A 254 4.29 0.49 -1.99
CA LEU A 254 4.74 -0.08 -3.25
C LEU A 254 5.50 0.95 -4.08
N VAL A 255 6.52 0.48 -4.78
CA VAL A 255 7.30 1.26 -5.74
C VAL A 255 7.35 0.51 -7.06
N CYS A 256 6.98 1.16 -8.15
CA CYS A 256 6.96 0.59 -9.49
C CYS A 256 8.16 1.09 -10.29
N ASP A 257 8.90 0.14 -10.88
CA ASP A 257 9.91 0.39 -11.91
C ASP A 257 9.31 -0.06 -13.26
N PRO A 258 8.77 0.89 -14.05
CA PRO A 258 8.08 0.56 -15.29
C PRO A 258 9.02 0.10 -16.39
N LEU A 259 10.30 0.52 -16.38
CA LEU A 259 11.27 0.13 -17.41
C LEU A 259 11.74 -1.31 -17.22
N LYS A 260 11.86 -1.75 -15.97
CA LYS A 260 12.23 -3.14 -15.62
C LYS A 260 11.02 -4.04 -15.38
N ASN A 261 9.81 -3.51 -15.51
CA ASN A 261 8.53 -4.19 -15.28
C ASN A 261 8.47 -4.90 -13.91
N ASN A 262 8.95 -4.20 -12.88
CA ASN A 262 9.04 -4.69 -11.52
C ASN A 262 8.21 -3.84 -10.56
N VAL A 263 7.66 -4.47 -9.53
CA VAL A 263 7.02 -3.79 -8.40
C VAL A 263 7.69 -4.22 -7.11
N TYR A 264 8.09 -3.27 -6.28
CA TYR A 264 8.73 -3.52 -5.00
C TYR A 264 7.75 -3.22 -3.88
N LEU A 265 7.73 -4.05 -2.83
CA LEU A 265 6.74 -3.95 -1.76
C LEU A 265 7.40 -3.93 -0.38
N ALA A 266 7.01 -2.97 0.45
CA ALA A 266 7.17 -3.01 1.91
C ALA A 266 5.80 -3.28 2.55
N LEU A 267 5.70 -4.33 3.36
CA LEU A 267 4.43 -4.71 4.00
C LEU A 267 4.39 -4.23 5.45
N ASN A 268 3.24 -3.76 5.91
CA ASN A 268 2.97 -3.41 7.30
C ASN A 268 4.03 -2.48 7.93
N ASN A 269 4.38 -1.39 7.22
CA ASN A 269 5.42 -0.43 7.63
C ASN A 269 6.84 -1.01 7.79
N ASP A 270 7.11 -2.23 7.31
CA ASP A 270 8.43 -2.85 7.36
C ASP A 270 9.30 -2.49 6.15
N PHE A 271 9.83 -1.26 6.15
CA PHE A 271 10.74 -0.79 5.10
C PHE A 271 12.12 -1.44 5.11
N LYS A 272 12.42 -2.32 6.09
CA LYS A 272 13.68 -3.07 6.11
C LYS A 272 13.61 -4.27 5.18
N HIS A 273 12.43 -4.88 5.07
CA HIS A 273 12.19 -6.10 4.31
C HIS A 273 11.36 -5.79 3.06
N ILE A 274 12.01 -5.83 1.89
CA ILE A 274 11.38 -5.46 0.63
C ILE A 274 11.27 -6.67 -0.29
N TRP A 275 10.05 -6.95 -0.74
CA TRP A 275 9.78 -7.94 -1.79
C TRP A 275 9.90 -7.30 -3.17
N ARG A 276 10.23 -8.10 -4.18
CA ARG A 276 10.16 -7.71 -5.59
C ARG A 276 9.23 -8.66 -6.32
N ILE A 277 8.27 -8.10 -7.05
CA ILE A 277 7.44 -8.77 -8.04
C ILE A 277 8.03 -8.47 -9.41
N SER A 278 8.38 -9.52 -10.16
CA SER A 278 8.64 -9.44 -11.59
C SER A 278 7.36 -9.75 -12.34
N ILE A 279 6.83 -8.77 -13.06
CA ILE A 279 5.59 -8.93 -13.83
C ILE A 279 5.84 -9.88 -15.00
N SER A 280 6.94 -9.70 -15.73
CA SER A 280 7.27 -10.56 -16.88
C SER A 280 7.54 -12.02 -16.47
N ASP A 281 8.12 -12.27 -15.30
CA ASP A 281 8.37 -13.65 -14.85
C ASP A 281 7.21 -14.26 -14.05
N LYS A 282 6.18 -13.47 -13.69
CA LYS A 282 5.13 -13.85 -12.72
C LYS A 282 5.71 -14.42 -11.42
N THR A 283 6.71 -13.74 -10.86
CA THR A 283 7.32 -14.18 -9.61
C THR A 283 7.33 -13.08 -8.58
N VAL A 284 7.35 -13.48 -7.31
CA VAL A 284 7.62 -12.62 -6.17
C VAL A 284 8.77 -13.21 -5.38
N GLU A 285 9.73 -12.38 -5.01
CA GLU A 285 10.93 -12.82 -4.31
C GLU A 285 11.39 -11.80 -3.26
N THR A 286 12.10 -12.29 -2.27
CA THR A 286 12.80 -11.45 -1.30
C THR A 286 13.87 -10.64 -2.03
N TRP A 287 13.86 -9.33 -1.89
CA TRP A 287 14.82 -8.45 -2.57
C TRP A 287 15.81 -7.80 -1.60
N ARG A 288 15.33 -7.33 -0.45
CA ARG A 288 16.19 -6.69 0.56
C ARG A 288 15.80 -7.05 1.97
N GLY A 289 16.80 -7.22 2.83
CA GLY A 289 16.65 -7.29 4.29
C GLY A 289 16.26 -8.65 4.86
N PHE A 290 16.00 -9.65 4.02
CA PHE A 290 15.66 -11.01 4.47
C PHE A 290 16.91 -11.85 4.74
N ASP A 291 16.80 -12.77 5.69
CA ASP A 291 17.88 -13.72 6.03
C ASP A 291 18.10 -14.79 4.94
N LYS A 292 17.10 -15.02 4.09
CA LYS A 292 17.14 -16.05 3.05
C LYS A 292 16.44 -15.56 1.79
N ASP A 293 16.98 -16.03 0.67
CA ASP A 293 16.37 -15.84 -0.63
C ASP A 293 15.17 -16.78 -0.80
N ILE A 294 13.99 -16.21 -0.97
CA ILE A 294 12.76 -16.91 -1.29
C ILE A 294 12.27 -16.38 -2.63
N LYS A 295 11.92 -17.28 -3.55
CA LYS A 295 11.27 -16.96 -4.83
C LYS A 295 10.05 -17.85 -5.01
N LEU A 296 8.91 -17.23 -5.28
CA LEU A 296 7.62 -17.87 -5.45
C LEU A 296 7.05 -17.50 -6.82
N THR A 297 6.40 -18.46 -7.48
CA THR A 297 5.57 -18.17 -8.64
C THR A 297 4.22 -17.61 -8.18
N ILE A 298 3.75 -16.56 -8.83
CA ILE A 298 2.44 -15.95 -8.57
C ILE A 298 1.40 -16.77 -9.35
N PRO A 299 0.43 -17.42 -8.68
CA PRO A 299 -0.61 -18.17 -9.36
C PRO A 299 -1.61 -17.23 -10.03
N SER A 300 -2.47 -17.75 -10.91
CA SER A 300 -3.47 -16.95 -11.63
C SER A 300 -4.45 -16.20 -10.73
N GLY A 301 -4.72 -16.73 -9.53
CA GLY A 301 -5.55 -16.09 -8.51
C GLY A 301 -4.82 -15.03 -7.67
N GLY A 302 -3.54 -14.77 -7.95
CA GLY A 302 -2.69 -13.89 -7.15
C GLY A 302 -2.09 -14.56 -5.92
N ILE A 303 -1.17 -13.85 -5.29
CA ILE A 303 -0.55 -14.23 -4.01
C ILE A 303 -0.92 -13.21 -2.95
N THR A 304 -1.17 -13.62 -1.71
CA THR A 304 -1.59 -12.69 -0.66
C THR A 304 -0.43 -12.21 0.20
N ASP A 305 -0.60 -11.11 0.92
CA ASP A 305 0.37 -10.68 1.94
C ASP A 305 0.56 -11.75 3.03
N ALA A 306 -0.50 -12.50 3.36
CA ALA A 306 -0.42 -13.63 4.28
C ALA A 306 0.48 -14.76 3.75
N ASP A 307 0.40 -15.09 2.45
CA ASP A 307 1.27 -16.08 1.81
C ASP A 307 2.75 -15.70 1.91
N LEU A 308 3.06 -14.43 1.66
CA LEU A 308 4.42 -13.89 1.74
C LEU A 308 4.96 -13.98 3.18
N MET A 309 4.16 -13.58 4.16
CA MET A 309 4.54 -13.66 5.58
C MET A 309 4.71 -15.12 6.03
N ALA A 310 3.85 -16.03 5.56
CA ALA A 310 3.97 -17.45 5.85
C ALA A 310 5.22 -18.08 5.23
N ALA A 311 5.61 -17.66 4.02
CA ALA A 311 6.83 -18.13 3.37
C ALA A 311 8.08 -17.79 4.20
N VAL A 312 8.17 -16.56 4.71
CA VAL A 312 9.26 -16.14 5.60
C VAL A 312 9.20 -16.88 6.94
N ALA A 313 8.03 -17.02 7.54
CA ALA A 313 7.88 -17.73 8.82
C ALA A 313 8.34 -19.19 8.74
N LYS A 314 8.02 -19.92 7.66
CA LYS A 314 8.48 -21.29 7.42
C LYS A 314 10.02 -21.40 7.39
N THR A 315 10.72 -20.34 7.00
CA THR A 315 12.19 -20.34 6.98
C THR A 315 12.84 -20.14 8.34
N LYS A 316 12.14 -19.49 9.29
CA LYS A 316 12.56 -19.30 10.69
C LYS A 316 12.31 -20.59 11.47
N ARG A 317 13.19 -21.58 11.34
CA ARG A 317 13.04 -22.93 11.94
C ARG A 317 12.67 -22.87 13.44
N PRO A 318 11.43 -23.19 13.83
CA PRO A 318 11.07 -23.45 15.23
C PRO A 318 11.61 -24.81 15.71
N GLU A 319 11.95 -25.68 14.76
CA GLU A 319 12.35 -27.06 15.03
C GLU A 319 13.62 -27.20 15.88
N LEU A 320 14.61 -26.32 15.68
CA LEU A 320 15.86 -26.42 16.44
C LEU A 320 15.67 -25.93 17.88
N TYR A 321 14.94 -24.83 18.08
CA TYR A 321 14.71 -24.27 19.40
C TYR A 321 13.81 -25.15 20.27
N TRP A 322 12.77 -25.76 19.72
CA TRP A 322 11.96 -26.70 20.51
C TRP A 322 12.73 -28.00 20.82
N LYS A 323 13.55 -28.53 19.88
CA LYS A 323 14.43 -29.69 20.13
C LYS A 323 15.46 -29.38 21.23
N LEU A 324 16.04 -28.17 21.21
CA LEU A 324 16.96 -27.70 22.26
C LEU A 324 16.24 -27.49 23.60
N ALA A 325 15.02 -26.97 23.61
CA ALA A 325 14.22 -26.78 24.82
C ALA A 325 13.82 -28.13 25.45
N ILE A 326 13.42 -29.13 24.66
CA ILE A 326 13.20 -30.50 25.17
C ILE A 326 14.50 -31.08 25.73
N ALA A 327 15.62 -30.96 25.00
CA ALA A 327 16.89 -31.50 25.44
C ALA A 327 17.34 -30.88 26.76
N ALA A 328 17.17 -29.56 26.92
CA ALA A 328 17.43 -28.84 28.16
C ALA A 328 16.49 -29.28 29.29
N GLY A 329 15.18 -29.44 29.00
CA GLY A 329 14.21 -29.96 29.96
C GLY A 329 14.52 -31.38 30.42
N ALA A 330 14.88 -32.27 29.49
CA ALA A 330 15.27 -33.65 29.79
C ALA A 330 16.56 -33.72 30.62
N ALA A 331 17.56 -32.87 30.32
CA ALA A 331 18.78 -32.76 31.10
C ALA A 331 18.52 -32.28 32.53
N ALA A 332 17.63 -31.31 32.71
CA ALA A 332 17.22 -30.82 34.03
C ALA A 332 16.55 -31.93 34.85
N VAL A 333 15.61 -32.67 34.26
CA VAL A 333 14.93 -33.81 34.92
C VAL A 333 15.94 -34.91 35.31
N MET A 334 16.84 -35.28 34.41
CA MET A 334 17.91 -36.25 34.71
C MET A 334 18.81 -35.81 35.84
N THR A 335 19.14 -34.51 35.91
CA THR A 335 19.94 -33.94 37.00
C THR A 335 19.22 -34.05 38.34
N VAL A 336 17.92 -33.75 38.38
CA VAL A 336 17.08 -33.91 39.59
C VAL A 336 17.00 -35.38 40.03
N ILE A 337 16.81 -36.31 39.09
CA ILE A 337 16.79 -37.75 39.38
C ILE A 337 18.14 -38.20 39.95
N LEU A 338 19.26 -37.76 39.38
CA LEU A 338 20.60 -38.11 39.88
C LEU A 338 20.86 -37.54 41.27
N ILE A 339 20.36 -36.33 41.59
CA ILE A 339 20.49 -35.74 42.92
C ILE A 339 19.65 -36.52 43.95
N ILE A 340 18.42 -36.88 43.61
CA ILE A 340 17.49 -37.56 44.54
C ILE A 340 17.86 -39.03 44.74
N PHE A 341 18.14 -39.75 43.65
CA PHE A 341 18.31 -41.20 43.66
C PHE A 341 19.77 -41.65 43.59
N GLY A 342 20.69 -40.80 43.12
CA GLY A 342 22.12 -41.09 43.05
C GLY A 342 22.74 -41.46 44.39
N PRO A 343 22.46 -40.76 45.50
CA PRO A 343 22.99 -41.12 46.82
C PRO A 343 22.56 -42.53 47.26
N ASN A 344 21.31 -42.92 46.99
CA ASN A 344 20.78 -44.25 47.31
C ASN A 344 21.41 -45.35 46.43
N LEU A 345 21.66 -45.06 45.15
CA LEU A 345 22.29 -46.00 44.23
C LEU A 345 23.77 -46.23 44.58
N ILE A 346 24.50 -45.15 44.91
CA ILE A 346 25.89 -45.21 45.38
C ILE A 346 25.98 -45.96 46.71
N TRP A 347 25.03 -45.74 47.63
CA TRP A 347 24.99 -46.46 48.90
C TRP A 347 24.73 -47.96 48.73
N LYS A 348 23.79 -48.35 47.84
CA LYS A 348 23.54 -49.77 47.50
C LYS A 348 24.75 -50.43 46.84
N LEU A 349 25.44 -49.74 45.94
CA LEU A 349 26.66 -50.24 45.30
C LEU A 349 27.80 -50.43 46.32
N LYS A 350 28.00 -49.46 47.23
CA LYS A 350 28.97 -49.59 48.33
C LYS A 350 28.65 -50.77 49.25
N LEU A 351 27.38 -50.99 49.58
CA LEU A 351 26.94 -52.14 50.38
C LEU A 351 27.18 -53.49 49.68
N GLN A 352 27.01 -53.58 48.36
CA GLN A 352 27.31 -54.80 47.63
C GLN A 352 28.81 -55.12 47.57
N ILE A 353 29.65 -54.08 47.45
CA ILE A 353 31.11 -54.25 47.49
C ILE A 353 31.55 -54.67 48.89
N TRP A 354 31.00 -54.07 49.94
CA TRP A 354 31.31 -54.42 51.33
C TRP A 354 30.85 -55.84 51.71
N LYS A 355 29.79 -56.37 51.09
CA LYS A 355 29.36 -57.77 51.27
C LYS A 355 30.20 -58.80 50.51
N ARG A 356 31.08 -58.36 49.60
CA ARG A 356 31.97 -59.22 48.80
C ARG A 356 33.42 -59.21 49.30
N MET A 357 33.75 -58.30 50.21
CA MET A 357 34.94 -58.36 51.06
C MET A 357 34.60 -59.13 52.33
#